data_AF-K1V4E2-F1
#
_entry.id   AF-K1V4E2-F1
#
_cell.length_a   1.000
_cell.length_b   1.000
_cell.length_c   1.000
_cell.angle_alpha   90.00
_cell.angle_beta   90.00
_cell.angle_gamma   90.00
#
_symmetry.space_group_name_H-M   'P 1'
#
loop_
_entity.id
_entity.type
_entity.pdbx_description
1 polymer ?
#
loop_
_entity_poly.entity_id
_entity_poly.type
_entity_poly.pdbx_seq_one_letter_code
_entity_poly.pdbx_strand_id
1 'polypeptide(L)'
;MNTTNECDLLFIYGGKGNQKGLFTNVTAIEAYNSVVYVLDSRKNSITSFKRTEFGDIVHEAMGLYNLGKYEEASGPWQEVLIRDSNYWFAYIGLGNSELSQGNYEQAMKYFYRNSRSGYNRAFKQYRMQFIRDHFNVFMIIVLVIIVALVVLSKVRKRIKAKKAGGK
;
A
#
# COMPACT_ATOMS: atom_id res chain seq x y z
N MET A 1 0.16 12.61 20.96
CA MET A 1 0.39 11.62 19.88
C MET A 1 -0.96 11.23 19.32
N ASN A 2 -1.13 11.17 18.01
CA ASN A 2 -2.38 10.71 17.39
C ASN A 2 -2.08 9.52 16.48
N THR A 3 -2.95 8.50 16.50
CA THR A 3 -2.70 7.21 15.88
C THR A 3 -3.82 6.75 14.94
N THR A 4 -3.50 5.89 13.98
CA THR A 4 -4.51 5.17 13.17
C THR A 4 -5.23 4.09 13.99
N ASN A 5 -6.27 3.46 13.42
CA ASN A 5 -6.93 2.28 14.03
C ASN A 5 -5.96 1.09 14.19
N GLU A 6 -4.84 1.10 13.47
CA GLU A 6 -3.74 0.14 13.57
C GLU A 6 -2.59 0.66 14.46
N CYS A 7 -2.83 1.74 15.21
CA CYS A 7 -1.90 2.42 16.10
C CYS A 7 -0.67 3.08 15.43
N ASP A 8 -0.73 3.37 14.13
CA ASP A 8 0.37 4.06 13.43
C ASP A 8 0.40 5.55 13.78
N LEU A 9 1.58 6.07 14.05
CA LEU A 9 1.80 7.48 14.37
C LEU A 9 1.50 8.39 13.17
N LEU A 10 0.56 9.33 13.35
CA LEU A 10 0.23 10.36 12.35
C LEU A 10 0.91 11.70 12.60
N PHE A 11 0.98 12.11 13.87
CA PHE A 11 1.49 13.43 14.27
C PHE A 11 2.23 13.37 15.60
N ILE A 12 3.34 14.11 15.65
CA ILE A 12 4.04 14.47 16.88
C ILE A 12 3.90 15.98 17.07
N TYR A 13 3.51 16.37 18.28
CA TYR A 13 3.54 17.76 18.76
C TYR A 13 3.87 17.73 20.24
N GLY A 14 4.53 18.79 20.71
CA GLY A 14 5.06 18.84 22.06
C GLY A 14 6.49 18.30 22.18
N GLY A 15 7.08 18.49 23.35
CA GLY A 15 8.41 17.99 23.69
C GLY A 15 8.84 18.51 25.06
N LYS A 16 10.04 18.13 25.52
CA LYS A 16 10.57 18.59 26.81
C LYS A 16 11.24 19.95 26.65
N GLY A 17 10.87 20.94 27.45
CA GLY A 17 11.53 22.24 27.46
C GLY A 17 10.68 23.40 27.97
N ASN A 18 11.28 24.59 28.01
CA ASN A 18 10.65 25.80 28.56
C ASN A 18 9.93 26.68 27.51
N GLN A 19 10.19 26.47 26.22
CA GLN A 19 9.58 27.26 25.14
C GLN A 19 8.08 26.97 24.97
N LYS A 20 7.38 27.85 24.25
CA LYS A 20 5.96 27.68 23.89
C LYS A 20 5.78 26.38 23.10
N GLY A 21 4.80 25.58 23.48
CA GLY A 21 4.55 24.26 22.88
C GLY A 21 5.43 23.14 23.45
N LEU A 22 6.39 23.42 24.33
CA LEU A 22 7.15 22.41 25.08
C LEU A 22 6.70 22.38 26.55
N PHE A 23 7.04 21.30 27.24
CA PHE A 23 6.56 20.98 28.58
C PHE A 23 7.70 20.59 29.52
N THR A 24 7.53 20.90 30.80
CA THR A 24 8.44 20.53 31.88
C THR A 24 7.87 19.51 32.83
N ASN A 25 6.56 19.59 33.13
CA ASN A 25 5.88 18.63 33.98
C ASN A 25 4.42 18.46 33.55
N VAL A 26 4.19 17.61 32.55
CA VAL A 26 2.83 17.30 32.06
C VAL A 26 2.09 16.49 33.12
N THR A 27 0.98 17.02 33.63
CA THR A 27 0.17 16.37 34.67
C THR A 27 -1.17 15.85 34.15
N ALA A 28 -1.68 16.37 33.04
CA ALA A 28 -2.89 15.84 32.39
C ALA A 28 -2.87 16.14 30.89
N ILE A 29 -3.52 15.25 30.12
CA ILE A 29 -3.76 15.42 28.69
C ILE A 29 -5.21 15.04 28.42
N GLU A 30 -5.95 15.91 27.76
CA GLU A 30 -7.35 15.67 27.38
C GLU A 30 -7.60 16.10 25.94
N ALA A 31 -8.56 15.46 25.28
CA ALA A 31 -8.95 15.81 23.91
C ALA A 31 -10.44 16.11 23.85
N TYR A 32 -10.80 17.28 23.31
CA TYR A 32 -12.19 17.70 23.14
C TYR A 32 -12.34 18.55 21.86
N ASN A 33 -13.37 18.26 21.05
CA ASN A 33 -13.67 18.95 19.78
C ASN A 33 -12.44 19.14 18.86
N SER A 34 -11.67 18.08 18.63
CA SER A 34 -10.43 18.09 17.81
C SER A 34 -9.30 19.00 18.34
N VAL A 35 -9.40 19.44 19.58
CA VAL A 35 -8.36 20.18 20.29
C VAL A 35 -7.78 19.27 21.37
N VAL A 36 -6.46 19.24 21.47
CA VAL A 36 -5.75 18.53 22.55
C VAL A 36 -5.26 19.55 23.57
N TYR A 37 -5.63 19.35 24.82
CA TYR A 37 -5.27 20.17 25.96
C TYR A 37 -4.20 19.45 26.77
N VAL A 38 -3.12 20.15 27.10
CA VAL A 38 -2.02 19.63 27.90
C VAL A 38 -1.81 20.55 29.09
N LEU A 39 -1.98 20.00 30.29
CA LEU A 39 -1.74 20.70 31.55
C LEU A 39 -0.29 20.50 31.99
N ASP A 40 0.43 21.60 32.22
CA ASP A 40 1.75 21.61 32.83
C ASP A 40 1.68 22.30 34.19
N SER A 41 1.86 21.52 35.26
CA SER A 41 1.77 22.03 36.65
C SER A 41 2.92 22.94 37.02
N ARG A 42 4.12 22.73 36.45
CA ARG A 42 5.30 23.52 36.79
C ARG A 42 5.28 24.89 36.10
N LYS A 43 4.74 24.94 34.87
CA LYS A 43 4.47 26.19 34.16
C LYS A 43 3.16 26.86 34.57
N ASN A 44 2.32 26.18 35.35
CA ASN A 44 0.96 26.59 35.69
C ASN A 44 0.15 27.02 34.46
N SER A 45 0.16 26.17 33.42
CA SER A 45 -0.40 26.52 32.10
C SER A 45 -1.15 25.36 31.47
N ILE A 46 -2.21 25.68 30.71
CA ILE A 46 -2.88 24.76 29.80
C ILE A 46 -2.50 25.15 28.36
N THR A 47 -1.82 24.26 27.65
CA THR A 47 -1.52 24.43 26.22
C THR A 47 -2.60 23.75 25.39
N SER A 48 -3.16 24.46 24.41
CA SER A 48 -4.10 23.89 23.44
C SER A 48 -3.44 23.69 22.09
N PHE A 49 -3.52 22.47 21.55
CA PHE A 49 -3.14 22.13 20.19
C PHE A 49 -4.39 22.00 19.34
N LYS A 50 -4.52 22.91 18.37
CA LYS A 50 -5.55 22.86 17.34
C LYS A 50 -4.97 22.17 16.11
N ARG A 51 -5.81 21.41 15.41
CA ARG A 51 -5.44 20.82 14.14
C ARG A 51 -5.13 21.94 13.13
N THR A 52 -4.09 21.73 12.33
CA THR A 52 -3.75 22.60 11.20
C THR A 52 -4.52 22.16 9.97
N GLU A 53 -4.55 23.00 8.94
CA GLU A 53 -5.13 22.62 7.63
C GLU A 53 -4.49 21.34 7.06
N PHE A 54 -3.16 21.21 7.14
CA PHE A 54 -2.46 19.96 6.79
C PHE A 54 -2.99 18.77 7.61
N GLY A 55 -3.19 18.97 8.91
CA GLY A 55 -3.76 17.98 9.80
C GLY A 55 -5.20 17.60 9.41
N ASP A 56 -6.01 18.54 8.94
CA ASP A 56 -7.37 18.29 8.45
C ASP A 56 -7.35 17.41 7.20
N ILE A 57 -6.51 17.74 6.23
CA ILE A 57 -6.37 16.96 4.98
C ILE A 57 -5.95 15.53 5.27
N VAL A 58 -4.96 15.33 6.14
CA VAL A 58 -4.54 13.97 6.56
C VAL A 58 -5.67 13.23 7.27
N HIS A 59 -6.44 13.88 8.15
CA HIS A 59 -7.56 13.22 8.83
C HIS A 59 -8.69 12.86 7.87
N GLU A 60 -8.98 13.71 6.89
CA GLU A 60 -9.93 13.42 5.81
C GLU A 60 -9.47 12.20 5.01
N ALA A 61 -8.21 12.21 4.55
CA ALA A 61 -7.61 11.12 3.80
C ALA A 61 -7.65 9.80 4.59
N MET A 62 -7.29 9.84 5.88
CA MET A 62 -7.38 8.70 6.80
C MET A 62 -8.82 8.23 7.03
N GLY A 63 -9.78 9.16 7.15
CA GLY A 63 -11.19 8.85 7.30
C GLY A 63 -11.71 8.05 6.11
N LEU A 64 -11.45 8.53 4.89
CA LEU A 64 -11.80 7.84 3.65
C LEU A 64 -11.09 6.49 3.53
N TYR A 65 -9.79 6.44 3.86
CA TYR A 65 -9.00 5.22 3.86
C TYR A 65 -9.58 4.15 4.81
N ASN A 66 -9.93 4.54 6.04
CA ASN A 66 -10.50 3.63 7.04
C ASN A 66 -11.89 3.12 6.65
N LEU A 67 -12.64 3.89 5.85
CA LEU A 67 -13.91 3.48 5.26
C LEU A 67 -13.74 2.59 4.01
N GLY A 68 -12.50 2.32 3.58
CA GLY A 68 -12.19 1.57 2.35
C GLY A 68 -12.43 2.36 1.06
N LYS A 69 -12.70 3.67 1.15
CA LYS A 69 -12.96 4.57 0.02
C LYS A 69 -11.65 5.08 -0.59
N TYR A 70 -10.84 4.16 -1.12
CA TYR A 70 -9.46 4.48 -1.55
C TYR A 70 -9.38 5.42 -2.76
N GLU A 71 -10.36 5.38 -3.66
CA GLU A 71 -10.43 6.30 -4.80
C GLU A 71 -10.72 7.73 -4.33
N GLU A 72 -11.73 7.91 -3.47
CA GLU A 72 -12.04 9.22 -2.85
C GLU A 72 -10.85 9.74 -2.02
N ALA A 73 -10.12 8.85 -1.32
CA ALA A 73 -8.95 9.24 -0.54
C ALA A 73 -7.76 9.72 -1.38
N SER A 74 -7.74 9.46 -2.70
CA SER A 74 -6.60 9.78 -3.55
C SER A 74 -6.31 11.28 -3.64
N GLY A 75 -7.35 12.12 -3.77
CA GLY A 75 -7.23 13.57 -3.82
C GLY A 75 -6.58 14.16 -2.55
N PRO A 76 -7.13 13.89 -1.35
CA PRO A 76 -6.51 14.29 -0.09
C PRO A 76 -5.06 13.78 0.04
N TRP A 77 -4.77 12.53 -0.36
CA TRP A 77 -3.39 12.03 -0.30
C TRP A 77 -2.42 12.73 -1.27
N GLN A 78 -2.89 13.16 -2.44
CA GLN A 78 -2.09 13.97 -3.35
C GLN A 78 -1.78 15.34 -2.75
N GLU A 79 -2.77 15.99 -2.12
CA GLU A 79 -2.57 17.27 -1.43
C GLU A 79 -1.59 17.14 -0.24
N VAL A 80 -1.64 16.01 0.49
CA VAL A 80 -0.64 15.70 1.52
C VAL A 80 0.77 15.66 0.92
N LEU A 81 0.97 15.00 -0.21
CA LEU A 81 2.29 14.93 -0.87
C LEU A 81 2.76 16.25 -1.48
N ILE A 82 1.86 17.14 -1.85
CA ILE A 82 2.20 18.51 -2.27
C ILE A 82 2.81 19.30 -1.10
N ARG A 83 2.27 19.11 0.12
CA ARG A 83 2.72 19.81 1.33
C ARG A 83 3.91 19.14 2.02
N ASP A 84 3.94 17.80 2.02
CA ASP A 84 5.02 16.98 2.57
C ASP A 84 5.24 15.75 1.67
N SER A 85 6.21 15.87 0.77
CA SER A 85 6.56 14.79 -0.17
C SER A 85 7.13 13.54 0.51
N ASN A 86 7.47 13.60 1.80
CA ASN A 86 8.02 12.48 2.56
C ASN A 86 6.96 11.79 3.43
N TYR A 87 5.69 12.19 3.34
CA TYR A 87 4.62 11.59 4.13
C TYR A 87 4.30 10.16 3.64
N TRP A 88 5.02 9.17 4.19
CA TRP A 88 4.98 7.77 3.76
C TRP A 88 3.57 7.17 3.68
N PHE A 89 2.66 7.58 4.58
CA PHE A 89 1.29 7.09 4.62
C PHE A 89 0.49 7.49 3.37
N ALA A 90 0.80 8.66 2.78
CA ALA A 90 0.14 9.11 1.56
C ALA A 90 0.49 8.20 0.37
N TYR A 91 1.75 7.75 0.27
CA TYR A 91 2.14 6.75 -0.73
C TYR A 91 1.42 5.42 -0.53
N ILE A 92 1.18 4.99 0.72
CA ILE A 92 0.40 3.78 0.99
C ILE A 92 -1.06 3.98 0.58
N GLY A 93 -1.65 5.14 0.89
CA GLY A 93 -3.01 5.50 0.51
C GLY A 93 -3.20 5.47 -1.01
N LEU A 94 -2.33 6.14 -1.76
CA LEU A 94 -2.33 6.14 -3.22
C LEU A 94 -2.07 4.75 -3.80
N GLY A 95 -1.13 3.99 -3.24
CA GLY A 95 -0.89 2.61 -3.65
C GLY A 95 -2.12 1.71 -3.49
N ASN A 96 -2.89 1.86 -2.41
CA ASN A 96 -4.13 1.12 -2.22
C ASN A 96 -5.23 1.59 -3.19
N SER A 97 -5.26 2.88 -3.52
CA SER A 97 -6.16 3.43 -4.53
C SER A 97 -5.91 2.79 -5.90
N GLU A 98 -4.67 2.81 -6.38
CA GLU A 98 -4.27 2.16 -7.63
C GLU A 98 -4.53 0.66 -7.62
N LEU A 99 -4.27 0.01 -6.47
CA LEU A 99 -4.54 -1.42 -6.29
C LEU A 99 -6.04 -1.73 -6.42
N SER A 100 -6.92 -0.88 -5.88
CA SER A 100 -8.38 -1.05 -6.01
C SER A 100 -8.89 -0.81 -7.44
N GLN A 101 -8.22 0.05 -8.20
CA GLN A 101 -8.54 0.34 -9.60
C GLN A 101 -7.98 -0.69 -10.58
N GLY A 102 -7.13 -1.62 -10.12
CA GLY A 102 -6.49 -2.63 -10.98
C GLY A 102 -5.18 -2.17 -11.62
N ASN A 103 -4.71 -0.96 -11.30
CA ASN A 103 -3.46 -0.39 -11.82
C ASN A 103 -2.25 -0.94 -11.05
N TYR A 104 -2.03 -2.26 -11.14
CA TYR A 104 -1.10 -2.95 -10.25
C TYR A 104 0.36 -2.50 -10.38
N GLU A 105 0.80 -2.11 -11.59
CA GLU A 105 2.15 -1.58 -11.79
C GLU A 105 2.35 -0.25 -11.06
N GLN A 106 1.37 0.65 -11.14
CA GLN A 106 1.44 1.95 -10.47
C GLN A 106 1.34 1.78 -8.94
N ALA A 107 0.47 0.87 -8.47
CA ALA A 107 0.42 0.49 -7.06
C ALA A 107 1.78 0.01 -6.54
N MET A 108 2.48 -0.84 -7.30
CA MET A 108 3.84 -1.29 -6.94
C MET A 108 4.83 -0.14 -6.80
N LYS A 109 4.78 0.87 -7.69
CA LYS A 109 5.67 2.05 -7.62
C LYS A 109 5.46 2.82 -6.33
N TYR A 110 4.21 3.09 -5.96
CA TYR A 110 3.89 3.77 -4.70
C TYR A 110 4.33 2.97 -3.46
N PHE A 111 4.17 1.65 -3.50
CA PHE A 111 4.54 0.80 -2.37
C PHE A 111 6.04 0.49 -2.26
N TYR A 112 6.82 0.65 -3.33
CA TYR A 112 8.18 0.11 -3.41
C TYR A 112 9.08 0.45 -2.21
N ARG A 113 9.03 1.70 -1.71
CA ARG A 113 9.78 2.13 -0.53
C ARG A 113 8.93 2.28 0.73
N ASN A 114 7.61 2.25 0.59
CA ASN A 114 6.69 2.66 1.66
C ASN A 114 5.95 1.47 2.30
N SER A 115 5.76 0.36 1.57
CA SER A 115 5.09 -0.83 2.10
C SER A 115 5.51 -2.09 1.35
N ARG A 116 6.35 -2.92 2.00
CA ARG A 116 6.72 -4.23 1.46
C ARG A 116 5.50 -5.16 1.30
N SER A 117 4.56 -5.11 2.24
CA SER A 117 3.32 -5.89 2.18
C SER A 117 2.43 -5.43 1.03
N GLY A 118 2.23 -4.12 0.87
CA GLY A 118 1.50 -3.53 -0.25
C GLY A 118 2.11 -3.90 -1.59
N TYR A 119 3.43 -3.80 -1.72
CA TYR A 119 4.17 -4.18 -2.93
C TYR A 119 3.93 -5.66 -3.28
N ASN A 120 4.06 -6.56 -2.30
CA ASN A 120 3.82 -7.99 -2.53
C ASN A 120 2.38 -8.29 -2.98
N ARG A 121 1.39 -7.59 -2.40
CA ARG A 121 -0.03 -7.69 -2.80
C ARG A 121 -0.22 -7.22 -4.24
N ALA A 122 0.29 -6.05 -4.59
CA ALA A 122 0.18 -5.49 -5.94
C ALA A 122 0.91 -6.38 -6.98
N PHE A 123 2.12 -6.84 -6.67
CA PHE A 123 2.89 -7.73 -7.54
C PHE A 123 2.19 -9.07 -7.79
N LYS A 124 1.54 -9.64 -6.76
CA LYS A 124 0.74 -10.86 -6.91
C LYS A 124 -0.40 -10.65 -7.92
N GLN A 125 -1.12 -9.52 -7.81
CA GLN A 125 -2.22 -9.21 -8.73
C GLN A 125 -1.72 -8.90 -10.13
N TYR A 126 -0.64 -8.12 -10.27
CA TYR A 126 0.03 -7.86 -11.54
C TYR A 126 0.36 -9.16 -12.29
N ARG A 127 0.99 -10.11 -11.61
CA ARG A 127 1.31 -11.42 -12.20
C ARG A 127 0.08 -12.24 -12.58
N MET A 128 -0.96 -12.19 -11.76
CA MET A 128 -2.21 -12.91 -12.04
C MET A 128 -2.90 -12.33 -13.28
N GLN A 129 -2.94 -11.00 -13.41
CA GLN A 129 -3.46 -10.32 -14.59
C GLN A 129 -2.65 -10.69 -15.83
N PHE A 130 -1.32 -10.62 -15.76
CA PHE A 130 -0.45 -11.03 -16.86
C PHE A 130 -0.74 -12.45 -17.37
N ILE A 131 -0.90 -13.42 -16.45
CA ILE A 131 -1.21 -14.81 -16.81
C ILE A 131 -2.59 -14.92 -17.46
N ARG A 132 -3.59 -14.19 -16.95
CA ARG A 132 -4.95 -14.19 -17.50
C ARG A 132 -4.98 -13.62 -18.91
N ASP A 133 -4.31 -12.49 -19.13
CA ASP A 133 -4.27 -11.81 -20.42
C ASP A 133 -3.56 -12.66 -21.49
N HIS A 134 -2.58 -13.48 -21.07
CA HIS A 134 -1.81 -14.37 -21.94
C HIS A 134 -2.29 -15.83 -21.91
N PHE A 135 -3.42 -16.13 -21.27
CA PHE A 135 -3.89 -17.50 -21.06
C PHE A 135 -4.01 -18.29 -22.36
N ASN A 136 -4.53 -17.65 -23.41
CA ASN A 136 -4.70 -18.27 -24.73
C ASN A 136 -3.35 -18.66 -25.35
N VAL A 137 -2.33 -17.81 -25.23
CA VAL A 137 -0.98 -18.09 -25.74
C VAL A 137 -0.36 -19.26 -24.98
N PHE A 138 -0.49 -19.29 -23.65
CA PHE A 138 -0.03 -20.41 -22.84
C PHE A 138 -0.71 -21.72 -23.25
N MET A 139 -2.02 -21.71 -23.48
CA MET A 139 -2.78 -22.88 -23.92
C MET A 139 -2.31 -23.38 -25.29
N ILE A 140 -2.08 -22.48 -26.25
CA ILE A 140 -1.57 -22.85 -27.58
C ILE A 140 -0.18 -23.49 -27.46
N ILE A 141 0.73 -22.89 -26.68
CA ILE A 141 2.08 -23.43 -26.47
C ILE A 141 2.02 -24.84 -25.87
N VAL A 142 1.18 -25.05 -24.84
CA VAL A 142 0.98 -26.37 -24.22
C VAL A 142 0.46 -27.39 -25.23
N LEU A 143 -0.54 -27.02 -26.05
CA LEU A 143 -1.12 -27.91 -27.05
C LEU A 143 -0.10 -28.30 -28.13
N VAL A 144 0.70 -27.33 -28.60
CA VAL A 144 1.79 -27.57 -29.57
C VAL A 144 2.83 -28.54 -28.98
N ILE A 145 3.23 -28.36 -27.72
CA ILE A 145 4.16 -29.27 -27.04
C ILE A 145 3.58 -30.69 -26.96
N ILE A 146 2.31 -30.85 -26.61
CA ILE A 146 1.65 -32.16 -26.54
C ILE A 146 1.64 -32.83 -27.92
N VAL A 147 1.25 -32.11 -28.97
CA VAL A 147 1.22 -32.64 -30.34
C VAL A 147 2.63 -33.05 -30.78
N ALA A 148 3.65 -32.23 -30.53
CA ALA A 148 5.03 -32.54 -30.84
C ALA A 148 5.51 -33.84 -30.14
N LEU A 149 5.20 -34.00 -28.86
CA LEU A 149 5.52 -35.21 -28.09
C LEU A 149 4.81 -36.46 -28.65
N VAL A 150 3.53 -36.34 -29.02
CA VAL A 150 2.76 -37.44 -29.60
C VAL A 150 3.35 -37.84 -30.97
N VAL A 151 3.65 -36.88 -31.84
CA VAL A 151 4.27 -37.14 -33.15
C VAL A 151 5.64 -37.79 -32.98
N LEU A 152 6.50 -37.26 -32.11
CA LEU A 152 7.82 -37.85 -31.83
C LEU A 152 7.71 -39.27 -31.30
N SER A 153 6.75 -39.55 -30.42
CA SER A 153 6.53 -40.91 -29.90
C SER A 153 6.08 -41.89 -30.99
N LYS A 154 5.19 -41.46 -31.90
CA LYS A 154 4.74 -42.28 -33.03
C LYS A 154 5.86 -42.53 -34.04
N VAL A 155 6.66 -41.52 -34.36
CA VAL A 155 7.81 -41.65 -35.27
C VAL A 155 8.85 -42.60 -34.68
N ARG A 156 9.21 -42.44 -33.39
CA ARG A 156 10.16 -43.35 -32.71
C ARG A 156 9.65 -44.79 -32.68
N LYS A 157 8.35 -45.02 -32.43
CA LYS A 157 7.75 -46.37 -32.50
C LYS A 157 7.82 -46.96 -33.90
N ARG A 158 7.51 -46.20 -34.95
CA ARG A 158 7.62 -46.66 -36.35
C ARG A 158 9.05 -47.02 -36.75
N ILE A 159 10.03 -46.23 -36.32
CA ILE A 159 11.46 -46.50 -36.61
C ILE A 159 11.93 -47.78 -35.90
N LYS A 160 11.54 -48.01 -34.64
CA LYS A 160 11.85 -49.26 -33.92
C LYS A 160 11.19 -50.48 -34.57
N ALA A 161 9.94 -50.38 -35.01
CA ALA A 161 9.24 -51.48 -35.70
C ALA A 161 9.91 -51.85 -37.04
N LYS A 162 10.35 -50.86 -37.83
CA LYS A 162 11.13 -51.11 -39.07
C LYS A 162 12.47 -51.79 -38.81
N LYS A 163 13.15 -51.49 -37.69
CA LYS A 163 14.40 -52.18 -37.28
C LYS A 163 14.17 -53.61 -36.78
N ALA A 164 12.98 -53.94 -36.28
CA ALA A 164 12.65 -55.28 -35.77
C ALA A 164 12.13 -56.23 -36.86
N GLY A 165 11.50 -55.71 -37.92
CA GLY A 165 11.02 -56.50 -39.08
C GLY A 165 12.01 -56.62 -40.24
N GLY A 166 13.21 -56.03 -40.11
CA GLY A 166 14.31 -56.21 -41.05
C GLY A 166 15.26 -57.31 -40.57
N LYS A 167 14.86 -58.57 -40.76
CA LYS A 167 15.71 -59.76 -40.80
C LYS A 167 15.16 -60.68 -41.88
#